data_AF-C3ZCU8-F1
#
_entry.id   AF-C3ZCU8-F1
#
_cell.length_a   1.000
_cell.length_b   1.000
_cell.length_c   1.000
_cell.angle_alpha   90.00
_cell.angle_beta   90.00
_cell.angle_gamma   90.00
#
_symmetry.space_group_name_H-M   'P 1'
#
loop_
_entity.id
_entity.type
_entity.pdbx_description
1 polymer ?
#
loop_
_entity_poly.entity_id
_entity_poly.type
_entity_poly.pdbx_seq_one_letter_code
_entity_poly.pdbx_strand_id
1 'polypeptide(L)'
;MFSIEMRESKQDKIMLEEVQPEGIKLLVDFAYTGRAKITKANAQALLEAACMFQYTKMRDACGTFLEKNLDPSNVLAIVNLADALCCRDLHRKSMRYALQKFSAVARQEEMLSLSKEEIVNYLSHDNLEAQHEEAVFEAATRWLRHDFKCRKAFAAEVLSAVRFPFLRPTYLLSAVEGDSIIQNDKSCRALVEEAKRFHLLQMEGRGLESPRTKPRSCVGSEVIFIVGSSDKVGGEASGAILNSVERFDPLTNRWEDVPPLVKAVFGCSVAAHRGKLYVIGGVANNGSNMQSHLIQCYSPETRIWTSIESPLVDNKAAPTAVLNDNIYIIGGFSSSCTVYEPGTNNIQRVADMHVPRALHGSAVEGNKDGQSNSQQNT
;
A
#
# COMPACT_ATOMS: atom_id res chain seq x y z
N MET A 1 14.51 -44.06 0.66
CA MET A 1 15.30 -44.51 -0.49
C MET A 1 16.05 -45.82 -0.18
N PHE A 2 16.85 -45.89 0.89
CA PHE A 2 17.66 -47.09 1.20
C PHE A 2 17.03 -48.05 2.22
N SER A 3 15.86 -47.71 2.77
CA SER A 3 15.07 -48.62 3.60
C SER A 3 14.24 -49.57 2.72
N ILE A 4 14.07 -50.80 3.23
CA ILE A 4 13.55 -51.99 2.54
C ILE A 4 12.20 -51.67 1.87
N GLU A 5 12.08 -52.02 0.58
CA GLU A 5 10.90 -51.99 -0.33
C GLU A 5 11.02 -51.10 -1.59
N MET A 6 12.07 -50.28 -1.73
CA MET A 6 12.32 -49.50 -2.96
C MET A 6 13.24 -50.22 -3.95
N ARG A 7 13.05 -50.07 -5.27
CA ARG A 7 13.91 -50.71 -6.32
C ARG A 7 15.37 -50.24 -6.19
N GLU A 8 15.51 -48.99 -5.77
CA GLU A 8 16.74 -48.27 -5.49
C GLU A 8 17.57 -48.93 -4.37
N SER A 9 16.94 -49.69 -3.46
CA SER A 9 17.65 -50.41 -2.40
C SER A 9 18.53 -51.55 -2.90
N LYS A 10 18.25 -52.07 -4.11
CA LYS A 10 19.01 -53.16 -4.75
C LYS A 10 19.93 -52.65 -5.87
N GLN A 11 20.00 -51.34 -6.07
CA GLN A 11 20.79 -50.73 -7.14
C GLN A 11 22.05 -50.06 -6.58
N ASP A 12 23.20 -50.37 -7.16
CA ASP A 12 24.49 -49.75 -6.80
C ASP A 12 24.65 -48.33 -7.36
N LYS A 13 23.83 -47.96 -8.35
CA LYS A 13 23.85 -46.65 -9.01
C LYS A 13 22.44 -46.10 -9.11
N ILE A 14 22.24 -44.89 -8.60
CA ILE A 14 20.97 -44.16 -8.65
C ILE A 14 21.18 -42.95 -9.56
N MET A 15 20.34 -42.82 -10.58
CA MET A 15 20.32 -41.65 -11.46
C MET A 15 19.43 -40.59 -10.82
N LEU A 16 20.01 -39.43 -10.53
CA LEU A 16 19.27 -38.27 -10.05
C LEU A 16 19.01 -37.36 -11.26
N GLU A 17 17.75 -37.27 -11.67
CA GLU A 17 17.30 -36.36 -12.70
C GLU A 17 16.97 -35.00 -12.08
N GLU A 18 17.07 -33.92 -12.86
CA GLU A 18 16.67 -32.55 -12.47
C GLU A 18 17.53 -31.82 -11.41
N VAL A 19 18.77 -32.27 -11.14
CA VAL A 19 19.65 -31.57 -10.18
C VAL A 19 20.99 -31.16 -10.79
N GLN A 20 21.42 -29.94 -10.48
CA GLN A 20 22.75 -29.44 -10.82
C GLN A 20 23.85 -30.22 -10.06
N PRO A 21 24.85 -30.79 -10.76
CA PRO A 21 25.91 -31.59 -10.13
C PRO A 21 26.67 -30.87 -9.01
N GLU A 22 26.87 -29.56 -9.16
CA GLU A 22 27.60 -28.72 -8.21
C GLU A 22 26.89 -28.63 -6.87
N GLY A 23 25.56 -28.57 -6.87
CA GLY A 23 24.74 -28.49 -5.67
C GLY A 23 24.82 -29.77 -4.84
N ILE A 24 24.73 -30.94 -5.51
CA ILE A 24 24.84 -32.24 -4.84
C ILE A 24 26.23 -32.44 -4.26
N LYS A 25 27.29 -32.11 -5.02
CA LYS A 25 28.67 -32.26 -4.54
C LYS A 25 28.89 -31.48 -3.23
N LEU A 26 28.44 -30.23 -3.19
CA LEU A 26 28.53 -29.40 -1.99
C LEU A 26 27.68 -29.93 -0.83
N LEU A 27 26.51 -30.51 -1.12
CA LEU A 27 25.63 -31.10 -0.10
C LEU A 27 26.23 -32.39 0.48
N VAL A 28 26.87 -33.22 -0.34
CA VAL A 28 27.62 -34.40 0.11
C VAL A 28 28.84 -33.97 0.92
N ASP A 29 29.65 -33.02 0.42
CA ASP A 29 30.80 -32.49 1.16
C ASP A 29 30.37 -31.92 2.51
N PHE A 30 29.22 -31.25 2.58
CA PHE A 30 28.63 -30.77 3.83
C PHE A 30 28.22 -31.90 4.77
N ALA A 31 27.61 -32.98 4.25
CA ALA A 31 27.20 -34.13 5.06
C ALA A 31 28.40 -34.80 5.76
N TYR A 32 29.57 -34.80 5.13
CA TYR A 32 30.80 -35.37 5.71
C TYR A 32 31.62 -34.39 6.56
N THR A 33 31.67 -33.10 6.19
CA THR A 33 32.56 -32.11 6.84
C THR A 33 31.84 -31.18 7.82
N GLY A 34 30.51 -31.08 7.74
CA GLY A 34 29.69 -30.12 8.48
C GLY A 34 29.92 -28.65 8.09
N ARG A 35 30.66 -28.38 7.00
CA ARG A 35 30.99 -27.01 6.55
C ARG A 35 30.71 -26.84 5.06
N ALA A 36 29.97 -25.80 4.70
CA ALA A 36 29.68 -25.44 3.31
C ALA A 36 29.90 -23.94 3.09
N LYS A 37 30.50 -23.59 1.95
CA LYS A 37 30.70 -22.20 1.54
C LYS A 37 29.63 -21.81 0.52
N ILE A 38 28.74 -20.92 0.91
CA ILE A 38 27.66 -20.39 0.05
C ILE A 38 28.20 -19.16 -0.71
N THR A 39 27.96 -19.12 -2.01
CA THR A 39 28.35 -18.05 -2.95
C THR A 39 27.18 -17.74 -3.89
N LYS A 40 27.18 -16.59 -4.57
CA LYS A 40 26.07 -16.19 -5.46
C LYS A 40 25.82 -17.22 -6.59
N ALA A 41 26.88 -17.82 -7.15
CA ALA A 41 26.76 -18.79 -8.23
C ALA A 41 26.26 -20.17 -7.78
N ASN A 42 26.61 -20.59 -6.55
CA ASN A 42 26.20 -21.92 -6.05
C ASN A 42 24.91 -21.89 -5.23
N ALA A 43 24.46 -20.73 -4.75
CA ALA A 43 23.34 -20.62 -3.82
C ALA A 43 22.03 -21.18 -4.38
N GLN A 44 21.76 -20.96 -5.68
CA GLN A 44 20.56 -21.50 -6.34
C GLN A 44 20.62 -23.03 -6.43
N ALA A 45 21.65 -23.58 -7.06
CA ALA A 45 21.84 -25.03 -7.20
C ALA A 45 21.84 -25.77 -5.86
N LEU A 46 22.42 -25.14 -4.82
CA LEU A 46 22.48 -25.68 -3.47
C LEU A 46 21.13 -25.62 -2.76
N LEU A 47 20.34 -24.58 -2.99
CA LEU A 47 18.98 -24.48 -2.46
C LEU A 47 18.06 -25.51 -3.12
N GLU A 48 18.14 -25.70 -4.44
CA GLU A 48 17.40 -26.73 -5.18
C GLU A 48 17.69 -28.12 -4.61
N ALA A 49 18.98 -28.47 -4.47
CA ALA A 49 19.39 -29.74 -3.87
C ALA A 49 18.94 -29.86 -2.40
N ALA A 50 19.11 -28.82 -1.58
CA ALA A 50 18.69 -28.85 -0.17
C ALA A 50 17.18 -29.04 0.00
N CYS A 51 16.37 -28.45 -0.88
CA CYS A 51 14.92 -28.66 -0.88
C CYS A 51 14.56 -30.09 -1.30
N MET A 52 15.18 -30.62 -2.35
CA MET A 52 14.93 -31.99 -2.82
C MET A 52 15.29 -33.04 -1.77
N PHE A 53 16.46 -32.91 -1.13
CA PHE A 53 16.92 -33.82 -0.08
C PHE A 53 16.39 -33.46 1.32
N GLN A 54 15.49 -32.46 1.42
CA GLN A 54 14.86 -32.01 2.66
C GLN A 54 15.85 -31.62 3.78
N TYR A 55 17.02 -31.09 3.40
CA TYR A 55 18.04 -30.61 4.33
C TYR A 55 17.68 -29.20 4.84
N THR A 56 16.78 -29.13 5.82
CA THR A 56 16.16 -27.87 6.30
C THR A 56 17.16 -26.82 6.74
N LYS A 57 18.19 -27.19 7.51
CA LYS A 57 19.22 -26.24 7.97
C LYS A 57 19.96 -25.56 6.81
N MET A 58 20.23 -26.32 5.75
CA MET A 58 20.94 -25.78 4.58
C MET A 58 20.01 -24.90 3.75
N ARG A 59 18.75 -25.31 3.59
CA ARG A 59 17.71 -24.51 2.95
C ARG A 59 17.56 -23.14 3.64
N ASP A 60 17.47 -23.12 4.96
CA ASP A 60 17.25 -21.88 5.72
C ASP A 60 18.49 -20.97 5.67
N ALA A 61 19.70 -21.55 5.67
CA ALA A 61 20.95 -20.82 5.48
C ALA A 61 21.08 -20.21 4.07
N CYS A 62 20.74 -20.97 3.02
CA CYS A 62 20.69 -20.48 1.65
C CYS A 62 19.63 -19.38 1.48
N GLY A 63 18.44 -19.56 2.08
CA GLY A 63 17.40 -18.53 2.11
C GLY A 63 17.88 -17.23 2.73
N THR A 64 18.52 -17.30 3.90
CA THR A 64 19.08 -16.12 4.58
C THR A 64 20.21 -15.46 3.75
N PHE A 65 21.00 -16.24 3.02
CA PHE A 65 22.04 -15.71 2.14
C PHE A 65 21.45 -14.98 0.93
N LEU A 66 20.41 -15.56 0.31
CA LEU A 66 19.70 -14.93 -0.82
C LEU A 66 18.98 -13.65 -0.37
N GLU A 67 18.36 -13.65 0.81
CA GLU A 67 17.74 -12.46 1.40
C GLU A 67 18.73 -11.29 1.53
N LYS A 68 19.98 -11.56 1.92
CA LYS A 68 21.02 -10.52 2.05
C LYS A 68 21.56 -10.01 0.71
N ASN A 69 21.33 -10.75 -0.38
CA ASN A 69 21.86 -10.44 -1.71
C ASN A 69 20.73 -10.15 -2.72
N LEU A 70 19.58 -9.63 -2.26
CA LEU A 70 18.49 -9.21 -3.13
C LEU A 70 18.86 -7.92 -3.86
N ASP A 71 18.89 -7.99 -5.19
CA ASP A 71 19.17 -6.90 -6.11
C ASP A 71 17.99 -6.74 -7.09
N PRO A 72 17.72 -5.53 -7.63
CA PRO A 72 16.60 -5.34 -8.56
C PRO A 72 16.66 -6.19 -9.83
N SER A 73 17.84 -6.62 -10.27
CA SER A 73 18.01 -7.54 -11.41
C SER A 73 17.69 -8.99 -11.06
N ASN A 74 18.05 -9.45 -9.86
CA ASN A 74 17.91 -10.86 -9.49
C ASN A 74 16.59 -11.19 -8.78
N VAL A 75 15.86 -10.18 -8.28
CA VAL A 75 14.73 -10.41 -7.37
C VAL A 75 13.63 -11.25 -8.01
N LEU A 76 13.30 -11.02 -9.28
CA LEU A 76 12.24 -11.76 -9.98
C LEU A 76 12.64 -13.23 -10.18
N ALA A 77 13.89 -13.50 -10.54
CA ALA A 77 14.42 -14.85 -10.65
C ALA A 77 14.38 -15.58 -9.30
N ILE A 78 14.71 -14.89 -8.20
CA ILE A 78 14.66 -15.45 -6.84
C ILE A 78 13.20 -15.69 -6.39
N VAL A 79 12.24 -14.84 -6.77
CA VAL A 79 10.81 -15.06 -6.51
C VAL A 79 10.33 -16.33 -7.21
N ASN A 80 10.60 -16.47 -8.52
CA ASN A 80 10.21 -17.65 -9.28
C ASN A 80 10.89 -18.94 -8.76
N LEU A 81 12.17 -18.84 -8.38
CA LEU A 81 12.89 -19.94 -7.74
C LEU A 81 12.26 -20.32 -6.40
N ALA A 82 11.90 -19.33 -5.58
CA ALA A 82 11.29 -19.58 -4.27
C ALA A 82 9.90 -20.21 -4.39
N ASP A 83 9.14 -19.85 -5.43
CA ASP A 83 7.85 -20.47 -5.74
C ASP A 83 8.02 -21.93 -6.20
N ALA A 84 8.94 -22.18 -7.14
CA ALA A 84 9.27 -23.52 -7.62
C ALA A 84 9.75 -24.46 -6.50
N LEU A 85 10.50 -23.93 -5.52
CA LEU A 85 11.02 -24.69 -4.39
C LEU A 85 10.10 -24.68 -3.15
N CYS A 86 8.90 -24.09 -3.26
CA CYS A 86 7.94 -23.94 -2.17
C CYS A 86 8.51 -23.25 -0.90
N CYS A 87 9.54 -22.41 -1.07
CA CYS A 87 10.19 -21.64 -0.01
C CYS A 87 9.37 -20.39 0.32
N ARG A 88 8.29 -20.57 1.08
CA ARG A 88 7.31 -19.50 1.39
C ARG A 88 7.91 -18.26 2.05
N ASP A 89 8.87 -18.43 2.97
CA ASP A 89 9.48 -17.30 3.66
C ASP A 89 10.35 -16.45 2.76
N LEU A 90 11.16 -17.10 1.91
CA LEU A 90 11.98 -16.40 0.92
C LEU A 90 11.08 -15.70 -0.09
N HIS A 91 10.07 -16.39 -0.63
CA HIS A 91 9.09 -15.84 -1.57
C HIS A 91 8.40 -14.59 -1.01
N ARG A 92 7.89 -14.65 0.23
CA ARG A 92 7.20 -13.50 0.86
C ARG A 92 8.11 -12.28 0.99
N LYS A 93 9.37 -12.48 1.36
CA LYS A 93 10.33 -11.37 1.55
C LYS A 93 10.85 -10.82 0.23
N SER A 94 11.22 -11.69 -0.71
CA SER A 94 11.68 -11.28 -2.04
C SER A 94 10.57 -10.58 -2.82
N MET A 95 9.33 -11.07 -2.74
CA MET A 95 8.17 -10.41 -3.34
C MET A 95 7.94 -9.02 -2.73
N ARG A 96 8.02 -8.87 -1.41
CA ARG A 96 7.91 -7.54 -0.77
C ARG A 96 8.98 -6.58 -1.28
N TYR A 97 10.22 -7.03 -1.42
CA TYR A 97 11.31 -6.21 -1.96
C TYR A 97 11.07 -5.83 -3.43
N ALA A 98 10.59 -6.78 -4.26
CA ALA A 98 10.23 -6.52 -5.66
C ALA A 98 9.16 -5.42 -5.76
N LEU A 99 8.11 -5.52 -4.93
CA LEU A 99 7.02 -4.54 -4.89
C LEU A 99 7.48 -3.14 -4.48
N GLN A 100 8.42 -3.03 -3.52
CA GLN A 100 8.99 -1.74 -3.07
C GLN A 100 9.90 -1.09 -4.13
N LYS A 101 10.64 -1.89 -4.89
CA LYS A 101 11.58 -1.41 -5.91
C LYS A 101 11.07 -1.59 -7.32
N PHE A 102 9.75 -1.50 -7.52
CA PHE A 102 9.10 -1.72 -8.81
C PHE A 102 9.70 -0.90 -9.95
N SER A 103 9.96 0.39 -9.74
CA SER A 103 10.51 1.28 -10.77
C SER A 103 11.88 0.84 -11.30
N ALA A 104 12.72 0.23 -10.45
CA ALA A 104 14.01 -0.30 -10.84
C ALA A 104 13.87 -1.68 -11.51
N VAL A 105 12.99 -2.53 -10.99
CA VAL A 105 12.70 -3.88 -11.51
C VAL A 105 12.08 -3.81 -12.91
N ALA A 106 11.18 -2.85 -13.15
CA ALA A 106 10.46 -2.70 -14.41
C ALA A 106 11.37 -2.44 -15.63
N ARG A 107 12.60 -1.97 -15.40
CA ARG A 107 13.58 -1.71 -16.46
C ARG A 107 14.44 -2.93 -16.81
N GLN A 108 14.48 -3.91 -15.94
CA GLN A 108 15.35 -5.07 -16.08
C GLN A 108 14.80 -6.06 -17.11
N GLU A 109 15.69 -6.87 -17.68
CA GLU A 109 15.33 -7.85 -18.72
C GLU A 109 14.59 -9.06 -18.14
N GLU A 110 14.84 -9.37 -16.86
CA GLU A 110 14.18 -10.46 -16.13
C GLU A 110 12.67 -10.27 -16.03
N MET A 111 12.16 -9.03 -16.16
CA MET A 111 10.72 -8.82 -16.26
C MET A 111 10.15 -9.37 -17.58
N LEU A 112 10.92 -9.35 -18.66
CA LEU A 112 10.49 -9.76 -20.00
C LEU A 112 10.36 -11.28 -20.14
N SER A 113 11.12 -12.03 -19.33
CA SER A 113 11.12 -13.50 -19.31
C SER A 113 9.99 -14.11 -18.49
N LEU A 114 9.25 -13.31 -17.70
CA LEU A 114 8.12 -13.77 -16.90
C LEU A 114 6.99 -14.35 -17.76
N SER A 115 6.32 -15.36 -17.20
CA SER A 115 5.09 -15.94 -17.76
C SER A 115 3.89 -15.00 -17.60
N LYS A 116 2.78 -15.31 -18.31
CA LYS A 116 1.56 -14.50 -18.24
C LYS A 116 0.98 -14.45 -16.82
N GLU A 117 1.04 -15.55 -16.08
CA GLU A 117 0.41 -15.67 -14.77
C GLU A 117 1.22 -14.93 -13.72
N GLU A 118 2.54 -15.04 -13.80
CA GLU A 118 3.48 -14.32 -12.95
C GLU A 118 3.35 -12.80 -13.13
N ILE A 119 3.30 -12.30 -14.37
CA ILE A 119 3.20 -10.85 -14.59
C ILE A 119 1.83 -10.29 -14.20
N VAL A 120 0.73 -11.00 -14.48
CA VAL A 120 -0.61 -10.58 -14.04
C VAL A 120 -0.69 -10.57 -12.53
N ASN A 121 -0.17 -11.61 -11.86
CA ASN A 121 -0.08 -11.64 -10.42
C ASN A 121 0.73 -10.44 -9.92
N TYR A 122 1.96 -10.24 -10.41
CA TYR A 122 2.83 -9.14 -9.99
C TYR A 122 2.21 -7.75 -10.19
N LEU A 123 1.62 -7.48 -11.37
CA LEU A 123 0.99 -6.19 -11.67
C LEU A 123 -0.35 -5.99 -10.97
N SER A 124 -1.04 -7.05 -10.54
CA SER A 124 -2.31 -6.92 -9.82
C SER A 124 -2.14 -6.62 -8.32
N HIS A 125 -0.94 -6.80 -7.76
CA HIS A 125 -0.69 -6.57 -6.34
C HIS A 125 -1.01 -5.13 -5.91
N ASP A 126 -1.79 -4.99 -4.83
CA ASP A 126 -2.18 -3.72 -4.25
C ASP A 126 -1.00 -2.93 -3.66
N ASN A 127 0.04 -3.62 -3.21
CA ASN A 127 1.20 -3.03 -2.52
C ASN A 127 2.34 -2.65 -3.47
N LEU A 128 2.07 -2.53 -4.77
CA LEU A 128 3.08 -2.14 -5.75
C LEU A 128 3.43 -0.66 -5.58
N GLU A 129 4.68 -0.36 -5.19
CA GLU A 129 5.15 1.03 -5.01
C GLU A 129 5.59 1.63 -6.34
N ALA A 130 4.60 1.89 -7.20
CA ALA A 130 4.80 2.71 -8.39
C ALA A 130 4.52 4.19 -8.06
N GLN A 131 5.45 5.09 -8.39
CA GLN A 131 5.23 6.54 -8.22
C GLN A 131 4.00 7.01 -9.01
N HIS A 132 3.75 6.39 -10.17
CA HIS A 132 2.60 6.67 -11.01
C HIS A 132 2.15 5.40 -11.75
N GLU A 133 0.85 5.29 -12.05
CA GLU A 133 0.31 4.14 -12.80
C GLU A 133 0.81 4.11 -14.25
N GLU A 134 1.26 5.26 -14.78
CA GLU A 134 1.93 5.35 -16.09
C GLU A 134 3.15 4.43 -16.16
N ALA A 135 3.92 4.29 -15.06
CA ALA A 135 5.07 3.41 -15.01
C ALA A 135 4.67 1.92 -15.07
N VAL A 136 3.52 1.58 -14.50
CA VAL A 136 2.95 0.22 -14.55
C VAL A 136 2.47 -0.09 -15.98
N PHE A 137 1.82 0.88 -16.63
CA PHE A 137 1.42 0.77 -18.03
C PHE A 137 2.62 0.63 -18.98
N GLU A 138 3.68 1.43 -18.79
CA GLU A 138 4.91 1.33 -19.58
C GLU A 138 5.58 -0.04 -19.39
N ALA A 139 5.62 -0.56 -18.16
CA ALA A 139 6.17 -1.89 -17.89
C ALA A 139 5.34 -3.00 -18.57
N ALA A 140 4.01 -2.92 -18.50
CA ALA A 140 3.11 -3.86 -19.16
C ALA A 140 3.25 -3.83 -20.69
N THR A 141 3.32 -2.63 -21.28
CA THR A 141 3.51 -2.47 -22.74
C THR A 141 4.89 -2.94 -23.18
N ARG A 142 5.94 -2.71 -22.38
CA ARG A 142 7.29 -3.24 -22.65
C ARG A 142 7.30 -4.77 -22.70
N TRP A 143 6.62 -5.45 -21.76
CA TRP A 143 6.47 -6.91 -21.77
C TRP A 143 5.66 -7.41 -22.97
N LEU A 144 4.58 -6.71 -23.35
CA LEU A 144 3.76 -7.07 -24.52
C LEU A 144 4.52 -6.89 -25.83
N ARG A 145 5.35 -5.84 -25.95
CA ARG A 145 6.13 -5.54 -27.17
C ARG A 145 7.27 -6.54 -27.42
N HIS A 146 7.82 -7.18 -26.38
CA HIS A 146 8.90 -8.15 -26.52
C HIS A 146 8.50 -9.38 -27.35
N ASP A 147 7.26 -9.87 -27.21
CA ASP A 147 6.72 -10.97 -28.03
C ASP A 147 5.32 -10.63 -28.54
N PHE A 148 5.27 -9.69 -29.48
CA PHE A 148 4.03 -9.16 -30.04
C PHE A 148 3.14 -10.22 -30.69
N LYS A 149 3.71 -11.33 -31.20
CA LYS A 149 2.94 -12.36 -31.92
C LYS A 149 2.15 -13.24 -30.97
N CYS A 150 2.79 -13.73 -29.91
CA CYS A 150 2.14 -14.64 -28.95
C CYS A 150 1.38 -13.89 -27.86
N ARG A 151 1.90 -12.73 -27.41
CA ARG A 151 1.36 -12.01 -26.24
C ARG A 151 0.17 -11.10 -26.55
N LYS A 152 -0.11 -10.81 -27.83
CA LYS A 152 -1.29 -10.01 -28.23
C LYS A 152 -2.61 -10.62 -27.73
N ALA A 153 -2.71 -11.95 -27.68
CA ALA A 153 -3.91 -12.63 -27.17
C ALA A 153 -4.15 -12.39 -25.67
N PHE A 154 -3.09 -12.15 -24.90
CA PHE A 154 -3.15 -11.93 -23.45
C PHE A 154 -3.16 -10.45 -23.06
N ALA A 155 -3.17 -9.54 -24.05
CA ALA A 155 -3.09 -8.09 -23.81
C ALA A 155 -4.22 -7.58 -22.92
N ALA A 156 -5.46 -8.05 -23.13
CA ALA A 156 -6.61 -7.66 -22.31
C ALA A 156 -6.46 -8.07 -20.85
N GLU A 157 -5.96 -9.28 -20.57
CA GLU A 157 -5.77 -9.79 -19.20
C GLU A 157 -4.65 -9.01 -18.49
N VAL A 158 -3.52 -8.80 -19.15
CA VAL A 158 -2.39 -8.03 -18.58
C VAL A 158 -2.76 -6.58 -18.34
N LEU A 159 -3.45 -5.94 -19.29
CA LEU A 159 -3.91 -4.56 -19.14
C LEU A 159 -5.03 -4.43 -18.11
N SER A 160 -5.82 -5.46 -17.86
CA SER A 160 -6.82 -5.44 -16.77
C SER A 160 -6.20 -5.31 -15.38
N ALA A 161 -4.93 -5.71 -15.22
CA ALA A 161 -4.16 -5.51 -13.99
C ALA A 161 -3.70 -4.05 -13.79
N VAL A 162 -3.71 -3.24 -14.85
CA VAL A 162 -3.39 -1.81 -14.81
C VAL A 162 -4.64 -1.00 -14.46
N ARG A 163 -4.51 -0.08 -13.51
CA ARG A 163 -5.62 0.74 -13.03
C ARG A 163 -5.76 2.01 -13.86
N PHE A 164 -6.26 1.85 -15.09
CA PHE A 164 -6.54 2.96 -16.01
C PHE A 164 -7.26 4.17 -15.37
N PRO A 165 -8.20 4.02 -14.42
CA PRO A 165 -8.83 5.15 -13.73
C PRO A 165 -7.89 6.13 -13.01
N PHE A 166 -6.65 5.73 -12.70
CA PHE A 166 -5.67 6.58 -12.02
C PHE A 166 -4.60 7.16 -12.95
N LEU A 167 -4.64 6.84 -14.25
CA LEU A 167 -3.79 7.50 -15.25
C LEU A 167 -4.21 8.96 -15.43
N ARG A 168 -3.26 9.84 -15.73
CA ARG A 168 -3.60 11.23 -16.08
C ARG A 168 -4.46 11.27 -17.36
N PRO A 169 -5.52 12.09 -17.42
CA PRO A 169 -6.38 12.19 -18.59
C PRO A 169 -5.61 12.52 -19.89
N THR A 170 -4.57 13.37 -19.79
CA THR A 170 -3.71 13.74 -20.92
C THR A 170 -2.90 12.56 -21.46
N TYR A 171 -2.44 11.67 -20.58
CA TYR A 171 -1.68 10.48 -20.95
C TYR A 171 -2.59 9.40 -21.56
N LEU A 172 -3.81 9.26 -21.02
CA LEU A 172 -4.81 8.32 -21.53
C LEU A 172 -5.24 8.67 -22.97
N LEU A 173 -5.45 9.95 -23.27
CA LEU A 173 -5.84 10.41 -24.62
C LEU A 173 -4.70 10.40 -25.64
N SER A 174 -3.44 10.61 -25.21
CA SER A 174 -2.30 10.73 -26.13
C SER A 174 -1.53 9.42 -26.33
N ALA A 175 -1.12 8.77 -25.24
CA ALA A 175 -0.26 7.60 -25.28
C ALA A 175 -1.08 6.30 -25.37
N VAL A 176 -2.12 6.16 -24.55
CA VAL A 176 -2.90 4.91 -24.45
C VAL A 176 -3.84 4.72 -25.65
N GLU A 177 -4.54 5.77 -26.08
CA GLU A 177 -5.43 5.71 -27.25
C GLU A 177 -4.66 5.64 -28.59
N GLY A 178 -3.44 6.16 -28.62
CA GLY A 178 -2.54 6.08 -29.76
C GLY A 178 -1.81 4.73 -29.93
N ASP A 179 -1.80 3.89 -28.90
CA ASP A 179 -1.09 2.61 -28.92
C ASP A 179 -1.81 1.57 -29.81
N SER A 180 -1.08 1.03 -30.79
CA SER A 180 -1.60 0.07 -31.76
C SER A 180 -2.07 -1.25 -31.14
N ILE A 181 -1.58 -1.61 -29.95
CA ILE A 181 -2.04 -2.80 -29.19
C ILE A 181 -3.49 -2.62 -28.76
N ILE A 182 -3.84 -1.43 -28.28
CA ILE A 182 -5.14 -1.12 -27.68
C ILE A 182 -6.19 -0.90 -28.76
N GLN A 183 -5.83 -0.24 -29.88
CA GLN A 183 -6.76 -0.04 -31.00
C GLN A 183 -7.21 -1.36 -31.64
N ASN A 184 -6.33 -2.35 -31.68
CA ASN A 184 -6.60 -3.62 -32.34
C ASN A 184 -7.55 -4.55 -31.55
N ASP A 185 -7.67 -4.36 -30.24
CA ASP A 185 -8.47 -5.24 -29.38
C ASP A 185 -9.71 -4.51 -28.82
N LYS A 186 -10.88 -5.14 -28.98
CA LYS A 186 -12.15 -4.63 -28.46
C LYS A 186 -12.17 -4.62 -26.94
N SER A 187 -11.59 -5.64 -26.30
CA SER A 187 -11.58 -5.78 -24.84
C SER A 187 -10.73 -4.68 -24.20
N CYS A 188 -9.57 -4.39 -24.77
CA CYS A 188 -8.69 -3.30 -24.31
C CYS A 188 -9.36 -1.92 -24.46
N ARG A 189 -10.09 -1.67 -25.56
CA ARG A 189 -10.86 -0.43 -25.73
C ARG A 189 -11.95 -0.26 -24.68
N ALA A 190 -12.64 -1.34 -24.29
CA ALA A 190 -13.64 -1.27 -23.24
C ALA A 190 -13.04 -0.83 -21.89
N LEU A 191 -11.81 -1.26 -21.56
CA LEU A 191 -11.10 -0.85 -20.35
C LEU A 191 -10.78 0.66 -20.35
N VAL A 192 -10.38 1.20 -21.50
CA VAL A 192 -10.08 2.65 -21.66
C VAL A 192 -11.36 3.48 -21.58
N GLU A 193 -12.44 3.04 -22.21
CA GLU A 193 -13.74 3.73 -22.15
C GLU A 193 -14.32 3.74 -20.73
N GLU A 194 -14.15 2.66 -19.96
CA GLU A 194 -14.51 2.63 -18.54
C GLU A 194 -13.72 3.68 -17.73
N ALA A 195 -12.42 3.82 -17.99
CA ALA A 195 -11.59 4.82 -17.32
C ALA A 195 -11.98 6.26 -17.70
N LYS A 196 -12.27 6.53 -18.99
CA LYS A 196 -12.82 7.82 -19.44
C LYS A 196 -14.13 8.15 -18.73
N ARG A 197 -15.03 7.16 -18.63
CA ARG A 197 -16.31 7.30 -17.93
C ARG A 197 -16.12 7.56 -16.44
N PHE A 198 -15.15 6.91 -15.80
CA PHE A 198 -14.82 7.16 -14.41
C PHE A 198 -14.32 8.59 -14.19
N HIS A 199 -13.43 9.13 -15.03
CA HIS A 199 -12.99 10.53 -14.93
C HIS A 199 -14.14 11.52 -15.13
N LEU A 200 -15.06 11.23 -16.06
CA LEU A 200 -16.25 12.05 -16.28
C LEU A 200 -17.17 12.06 -15.05
N LEU A 201 -17.39 10.90 -14.43
CA LEU A 201 -18.27 10.75 -13.26
C LEU A 201 -17.65 11.24 -11.94
N GLN A 202 -16.32 11.20 -11.82
CA GLN A 202 -15.61 11.84 -10.71
C GLN A 202 -15.81 13.36 -10.71
N MET A 203 -15.89 14.00 -11.88
CA MET A 203 -16.25 15.41 -11.99
C MET A 203 -17.70 15.68 -11.53
N GLU A 204 -18.57 14.68 -11.59
CA GLU A 204 -19.99 14.75 -11.21
C GLU A 204 -20.28 14.24 -9.77
N GLY A 205 -19.25 13.85 -9.01
CA GLY A 205 -19.39 13.39 -7.62
C GLY A 205 -20.06 12.01 -7.45
N ARG A 206 -20.08 11.18 -8.50
CA ARG A 206 -20.65 9.81 -8.48
C ARG A 206 -19.52 8.77 -8.50
N GLY A 207 -19.45 7.92 -7.48
CA GLY A 207 -18.48 6.82 -7.43
C GLY A 207 -18.95 5.61 -8.24
N LEU A 208 -18.10 5.08 -9.14
CA LEU A 208 -18.18 3.68 -9.57
C LEU A 208 -17.22 2.87 -8.70
N GLU A 209 -17.72 1.79 -8.09
CA GLU A 209 -16.89 0.86 -7.32
C GLU A 209 -16.59 -0.39 -8.15
N SER A 210 -15.40 -0.45 -8.72
CA SER A 210 -14.81 -1.67 -9.27
C SER A 210 -13.41 -1.91 -8.65
N PRO A 211 -12.88 -3.15 -8.65
CA PRO A 211 -11.52 -3.42 -8.14
C PRO A 211 -10.43 -2.54 -8.77
N ARG A 212 -10.67 -2.03 -9.99
CA ARG A 212 -9.78 -1.14 -10.75
C ARG A 212 -9.91 0.34 -10.38
N THR A 213 -10.96 0.71 -9.65
CA THR A 213 -11.20 2.08 -9.13
C THR A 213 -10.71 2.27 -7.70
N LYS A 214 -10.15 1.23 -7.06
CA LYS A 214 -9.43 1.37 -5.80
C LYS A 214 -7.98 1.76 -6.08
N PRO A 215 -7.46 2.85 -5.52
CA PRO A 215 -6.05 3.19 -5.69
C PRO A 215 -5.18 2.05 -5.13
N ARG A 216 -4.00 1.83 -5.71
CA ARG A 216 -3.01 0.93 -5.08
C ARG A 216 -2.77 1.43 -3.68
N SER A 217 -2.55 0.52 -2.73
CA SER A 217 -2.08 0.89 -1.40
C SER A 217 -0.68 1.45 -1.59
N CYS A 218 -0.60 2.74 -1.92
CA CYS A 218 0.58 3.52 -1.69
C CYS A 218 0.72 3.60 -0.17
N VAL A 219 1.32 2.57 0.40
CA VAL A 219 1.98 2.65 1.71
C VAL A 219 3.05 3.72 1.54
N GLY A 220 2.69 4.99 1.70
CA GLY A 220 3.62 6.10 1.53
C GLY A 220 3.10 7.38 0.88
N SER A 221 1.83 7.51 0.48
CA SER A 221 1.27 8.87 0.30
C SER A 221 0.86 9.43 1.65
N GLU A 222 1.82 9.47 2.58
CA GLU A 222 1.68 10.23 3.83
C GLU A 222 1.74 11.71 3.46
N VAL A 223 0.58 12.23 3.05
CA VAL A 223 0.40 13.65 2.80
C VAL A 223 0.10 14.37 4.10
N ILE A 224 0.65 15.56 4.25
CA ILE A 224 0.37 16.42 5.41
C ILE A 224 -0.79 17.33 5.02
N PHE A 225 -1.88 17.32 5.78
CA PHE A 225 -2.95 18.29 5.61
C PHE A 225 -2.79 19.42 6.62
N ILE A 226 -2.89 20.66 6.15
CA ILE A 226 -3.09 21.84 6.97
C ILE A 226 -4.55 22.25 6.81
N VAL A 227 -5.25 22.32 7.94
CA VAL A 227 -6.67 22.67 7.99
C VAL A 227 -6.86 23.88 8.89
N GLY A 228 -7.46 24.92 8.33
CA GLY A 228 -7.86 26.09 9.08
C GLY A 228 -6.67 26.92 9.56
N SER A 229 -6.91 28.19 9.78
CA SER A 229 -5.99 29.13 10.42
C SER A 229 -6.74 30.44 10.66
N SER A 230 -6.05 31.42 11.21
CA SER A 230 -6.44 32.83 11.11
C SER A 230 -5.47 33.49 10.13
N ASP A 231 -5.98 34.37 9.27
CA ASP A 231 -5.18 35.21 8.35
C ASP A 231 -4.20 36.19 9.04
N LYS A 232 -4.06 36.11 10.37
CA LYS A 232 -3.16 36.92 11.19
C LYS A 232 -1.70 36.64 10.85
N VAL A 233 -1.09 37.56 10.12
CA VAL A 233 0.36 37.72 10.10
C VAL A 233 0.72 38.77 11.16
N GLY A 234 1.25 38.34 12.32
CA GLY A 234 1.91 39.26 13.26
C GLY A 234 1.08 39.91 14.39
N GLY A 235 0.24 39.16 15.11
CA GLY A 235 -0.14 39.52 16.49
C GLY A 235 -1.27 40.54 16.71
N GLU A 236 -1.99 40.99 15.67
CA GLU A 236 -3.16 41.87 15.83
C GLU A 236 -4.48 41.10 16.07
N ALA A 237 -5.43 41.74 16.77
CA ALA A 237 -6.54 41.08 17.44
C ALA A 237 -7.74 40.68 16.54
N SER A 238 -7.85 41.13 15.29
CA SER A 238 -9.08 40.99 14.47
C SER A 238 -8.87 40.41 13.06
N GLY A 239 -8.33 39.20 12.95
CA GLY A 239 -8.18 38.48 11.68
C GLY A 239 -9.38 37.57 11.34
N ALA A 240 -9.65 37.34 10.05
CA ALA A 240 -10.65 36.38 9.57
C ALA A 240 -10.24 34.92 9.81
N ILE A 241 -11.22 34.08 10.16
CA ILE A 241 -11.03 32.62 10.22
C ILE A 241 -11.03 32.07 8.80
N LEU A 242 -9.97 31.34 8.46
CA LEU A 242 -9.79 30.73 7.14
C LEU A 242 -10.50 29.37 7.09
N ASN A 243 -11.14 29.10 5.95
CA ASN A 243 -11.67 27.77 5.60
C ASN A 243 -10.77 27.03 4.59
N SER A 244 -9.63 27.60 4.21
CA SER A 244 -8.68 26.96 3.29
C SER A 244 -8.09 25.69 3.91
N VAL A 245 -7.86 24.71 3.04
CA VAL A 245 -7.20 23.46 3.38
C VAL A 245 -6.14 23.21 2.33
N GLU A 246 -4.92 22.98 2.78
CA GLU A 246 -3.79 22.72 1.91
C GLU A 246 -3.25 21.33 2.22
N ARG A 247 -2.78 20.63 1.19
CA ARG A 247 -2.06 19.37 1.36
C ARG A 247 -0.63 19.53 0.87
N PHE A 248 0.31 19.05 1.65
CA PHE A 248 1.70 18.89 1.25
C PHE A 248 1.96 17.44 0.87
N ASP A 249 2.47 17.26 -0.33
CA ASP A 249 2.95 15.97 -0.81
C ASP A 249 4.49 15.92 -0.70
N PRO A 250 5.06 15.11 0.21
CA PRO A 250 6.51 14.97 0.35
C PRO A 250 7.21 14.43 -0.91
N LEU A 251 6.50 13.70 -1.78
CA LEU A 251 7.08 13.12 -2.98
C LEU A 251 7.32 14.17 -4.06
N THR A 252 6.37 15.10 -4.22
CA THR A 252 6.47 16.19 -5.19
C THR A 252 7.06 17.47 -4.59
N ASN A 253 7.18 17.51 -3.26
CA ASN A 253 7.64 18.67 -2.48
C ASN A 253 6.84 19.94 -2.82
N ARG A 254 5.51 19.80 -2.87
CA ARG A 254 4.60 20.88 -3.26
C ARG A 254 3.39 20.93 -2.33
N TRP A 255 2.92 22.15 -2.12
CA TRP A 255 1.62 22.44 -1.52
C TRP A 255 0.57 22.48 -2.63
N GLU A 256 -0.57 21.87 -2.37
CA GLU A 256 -1.73 21.85 -3.26
C GLU A 256 -2.99 22.24 -2.50
N ASP A 257 -3.83 23.04 -3.15
CA ASP A 257 -5.12 23.43 -2.59
C ASP A 257 -6.10 22.25 -2.60
N VAL A 258 -6.80 22.08 -1.48
CA VAL A 258 -7.85 21.08 -1.27
C VAL A 258 -9.19 21.81 -1.15
N PRO A 259 -10.34 21.18 -1.47
CA PRO A 259 -11.64 21.80 -1.25
C PRO A 259 -11.75 22.40 0.16
N PRO A 260 -12.22 23.66 0.29
CA PRO A 260 -12.26 24.35 1.56
C PRO A 260 -13.26 23.68 2.51
N LEU A 261 -13.08 23.90 3.81
CA LEU A 261 -14.02 23.47 4.84
C LEU A 261 -15.43 24.03 4.57
N VAL A 262 -16.45 23.24 4.89
CA VAL A 262 -17.87 23.65 4.83
C VAL A 262 -18.11 24.83 5.77
N LYS A 263 -17.47 24.81 6.95
CA LYS A 263 -17.49 25.90 7.90
C LYS A 263 -16.06 26.25 8.34
N ALA A 264 -15.71 27.53 8.20
CA ALA A 264 -14.46 28.08 8.69
C ALA A 264 -14.37 27.89 10.22
N VAL A 265 -13.27 27.32 10.71
CA VAL A 265 -13.07 27.07 12.15
C VAL A 265 -11.65 27.41 12.58
N PHE A 266 -11.52 28.01 13.77
CA PHE A 266 -10.25 28.29 14.43
C PHE A 266 -10.14 27.50 15.75
N GLY A 267 -8.93 26.99 16.06
CA GLY A 267 -8.70 26.18 17.26
C GLY A 267 -9.45 24.84 17.24
N CYS A 268 -9.71 24.32 16.04
CA CYS A 268 -10.25 22.97 15.82
C CYS A 268 -9.18 21.91 16.09
N SER A 269 -9.65 20.69 16.33
CA SER A 269 -8.79 19.50 16.36
C SER A 269 -8.84 18.78 15.04
N VAL A 270 -7.74 18.12 14.66
CA VAL A 270 -7.66 17.35 13.42
C VAL A 270 -7.14 15.95 13.72
N ALA A 271 -7.86 14.93 13.25
CA ALA A 271 -7.48 13.53 13.36
C ALA A 271 -7.53 12.86 11.99
N ALA A 272 -6.49 12.08 11.66
CA ALA A 272 -6.50 11.20 10.50
C ALA A 272 -6.91 9.80 10.94
N HIS A 273 -7.95 9.23 10.34
CA HIS A 273 -8.42 7.89 10.66
C HIS A 273 -8.95 7.18 9.41
N ARG A 274 -8.47 5.95 9.15
CA ARG A 274 -8.86 5.11 7.99
C ARG A 274 -8.88 5.86 6.65
N GLY A 275 -7.85 6.66 6.38
CA GLY A 275 -7.70 7.42 5.13
C GLY A 275 -8.62 8.63 4.99
N LYS A 276 -9.36 9.01 6.04
CA LYS A 276 -10.19 10.21 6.09
C LYS A 276 -9.64 11.20 7.11
N LEU A 277 -9.94 12.48 6.89
CA LEU A 277 -9.53 13.57 7.76
C LEU A 277 -10.74 14.08 8.52
N TYR A 278 -10.66 14.12 9.85
CA TYR A 278 -11.73 14.56 10.73
C TYR A 278 -11.33 15.86 11.41
N VAL A 279 -12.13 16.90 11.21
CA VAL A 279 -11.94 18.23 11.76
C VAL A 279 -13.05 18.46 12.77
N ILE A 280 -12.68 18.54 14.05
CA ILE A 280 -13.62 18.45 15.16
C ILE A 280 -13.56 19.74 15.97
N GLY A 281 -14.73 20.36 16.15
CA GLY A 281 -14.89 21.49 17.07
C GLY A 281 -14.31 22.80 16.54
N GLY A 282 -13.83 23.64 17.46
CA GLY A 282 -13.28 24.96 17.18
C GLY A 282 -14.31 26.09 17.29
N VAL A 283 -13.91 27.29 16.89
CA VAL A 283 -14.75 28.51 16.91
C VAL A 283 -14.99 28.95 15.48
N ALA A 284 -16.26 29.14 15.10
CA ALA A 284 -16.63 29.43 13.71
C ALA A 284 -16.86 30.91 13.40
N ASN A 285 -17.09 31.77 14.41
CA ASN A 285 -17.42 33.18 14.21
C ASN A 285 -16.51 34.12 15.01
N ASN A 286 -16.06 35.20 14.36
CA ASN A 286 -15.12 36.21 14.87
C ASN A 286 -15.61 37.10 16.03
N GLY A 287 -16.81 36.85 16.58
CA GLY A 287 -17.39 37.72 17.61
C GLY A 287 -18.16 37.01 18.73
N SER A 288 -18.57 35.75 18.56
CA SER A 288 -19.47 35.10 19.53
C SER A 288 -18.80 34.09 20.47
N ASN A 289 -17.49 33.80 20.31
CA ASN A 289 -16.80 32.74 21.07
C ASN A 289 -17.53 31.38 21.04
N MET A 290 -18.48 31.22 20.12
CA MET A 290 -19.43 30.11 20.08
C MET A 290 -18.74 28.88 19.53
N GLN A 291 -18.74 27.82 20.32
CA GLN A 291 -18.17 26.55 19.92
C GLN A 291 -18.91 25.99 18.71
N SER A 292 -18.14 25.38 17.82
CA SER A 292 -18.65 24.63 16.70
C SER A 292 -18.98 23.22 17.17
N HIS A 293 -20.25 22.84 17.12
CA HIS A 293 -20.72 21.48 17.42
C HIS A 293 -20.53 20.52 16.23
N LEU A 294 -19.58 20.82 15.34
CA LEU A 294 -19.41 20.16 14.06
C LEU A 294 -18.19 19.23 14.05
N ILE A 295 -18.40 18.06 13.46
CA ILE A 295 -17.35 17.16 12.98
C ILE A 295 -17.42 17.21 11.46
N GLN A 296 -16.41 17.79 10.81
CA GLN A 296 -16.27 17.83 9.36
C GLN A 296 -15.31 16.72 8.94
N CYS A 297 -15.79 15.77 8.15
CA CYS A 297 -15.02 14.65 7.63
C CYS A 297 -14.72 14.89 6.15
N TYR A 298 -13.45 14.91 5.78
CA TYR A 298 -13.01 14.93 4.40
C TYR A 298 -12.62 13.52 3.96
N SER A 299 -13.15 13.13 2.81
CA SER A 299 -12.77 11.91 2.11
C SER A 299 -11.84 12.28 0.94
N PRO A 300 -10.53 11.97 1.01
CA PRO A 300 -9.60 12.23 -0.10
C PRO A 300 -9.98 11.50 -1.39
N GLU A 301 -10.65 10.35 -1.29
CA GLU A 301 -11.09 9.54 -2.43
C GLU A 301 -12.18 10.26 -3.23
N THR A 302 -13.15 10.86 -2.55
CA THR A 302 -14.28 11.55 -3.20
C THR A 302 -14.08 13.06 -3.31
N ARG A 303 -13.05 13.61 -2.63
CA ARG A 303 -12.77 15.04 -2.47
C ARG A 303 -13.95 15.85 -1.92
N ILE A 304 -14.81 15.21 -1.13
CA ILE A 304 -16.01 15.82 -0.56
C ILE A 304 -15.88 15.90 0.96
N TRP A 305 -16.34 17.02 1.51
CA TRP A 305 -16.56 17.21 2.94
C TRP A 305 -17.98 16.78 3.31
N THR A 306 -18.10 15.98 4.36
CA THR A 306 -19.36 15.69 5.04
C THR A 306 -19.30 16.28 6.44
N SER A 307 -20.44 16.73 6.97
CA SER A 307 -20.50 17.30 8.31
C SER A 307 -21.54 16.59 9.17
N ILE A 308 -21.19 16.35 10.42
CA ILE A 308 -22.08 15.81 11.45
C ILE A 308 -22.15 16.85 12.56
N GLU A 309 -23.36 17.23 12.95
CA GLU A 309 -23.58 18.09 14.11
C GLU A 309 -23.89 17.23 15.34
N SER A 310 -23.26 17.54 16.47
CA SER A 310 -23.57 16.91 17.73
C SER A 310 -23.34 17.84 18.92
N PRO A 311 -24.31 17.95 19.84
CA PRO A 311 -24.18 18.80 21.02
C PRO A 311 -23.10 18.33 22.00
N LEU A 312 -22.61 17.09 21.85
CA LEU A 312 -21.52 16.54 22.65
C LEU A 312 -20.14 17.08 22.25
N VAL A 313 -20.04 17.76 21.12
CA VAL A 313 -18.81 18.37 20.62
C VAL A 313 -18.77 19.83 21.09
N ASP A 314 -18.24 20.08 22.27
CA ASP A 314 -18.19 21.43 22.89
C ASP A 314 -16.74 21.93 23.09
N ASN A 315 -15.84 21.54 22.19
CA ASN A 315 -14.41 21.71 22.40
C ASN A 315 -13.84 22.93 21.67
N LYS A 316 -13.34 23.89 22.46
CA LYS A 316 -12.41 24.92 22.00
C LYS A 316 -10.98 24.49 22.36
N ALA A 317 -10.12 24.36 21.35
CA ALA A 317 -8.70 24.02 21.49
C ALA A 317 -8.42 22.70 22.25
N ALA A 318 -9.23 21.67 22.00
CA ALA A 318 -8.99 20.32 22.52
C ALA A 318 -8.21 19.47 21.50
N PRO A 319 -7.16 18.76 21.91
CA PRO A 319 -6.49 17.82 21.05
C PRO A 319 -7.31 16.54 20.85
N THR A 320 -7.01 15.81 19.78
CA THR A 320 -7.65 14.54 19.44
C THR A 320 -6.62 13.44 19.36
N ALA A 321 -7.04 12.23 19.71
CA ALA A 321 -6.20 11.04 19.71
C ALA A 321 -6.98 9.86 19.12
N VAL A 322 -6.32 9.05 18.30
CA VAL A 322 -6.94 7.87 17.67
C VAL A 322 -6.48 6.61 18.41
N LEU A 323 -7.41 5.91 19.05
CA LEU A 323 -7.14 4.70 19.83
C LEU A 323 -8.22 3.65 19.56
N ASN A 324 -7.81 2.41 19.26
CA ASN A 324 -8.71 1.27 19.00
C ASN A 324 -9.84 1.61 18.01
N ASP A 325 -9.47 2.18 16.86
CA ASP A 325 -10.39 2.63 15.81
C ASP A 325 -11.42 3.71 16.19
N ASN A 326 -11.25 4.35 17.35
CA ASN A 326 -12.09 5.43 17.82
C ASN A 326 -11.31 6.75 17.95
N ILE A 327 -12.00 7.87 17.72
CA ILE A 327 -11.42 9.21 17.83
C ILE A 327 -11.82 9.81 19.18
N TYR A 328 -10.84 10.02 20.06
CA TYR A 328 -11.02 10.63 21.36
C TYR A 328 -10.77 12.12 21.26
N ILE A 329 -11.69 12.90 21.82
CA ILE A 329 -11.63 14.35 21.96
C ILE A 329 -11.42 14.62 23.44
N ILE A 330 -10.26 15.17 23.79
CA ILE A 330 -9.80 15.22 25.19
C ILE A 330 -9.73 16.68 25.64
N GLY A 331 -10.66 17.10 26.50
CA GLY A 331 -10.57 18.36 27.21
C GLY A 331 -10.79 19.61 26.37
N GLY A 332 -9.91 20.61 26.54
CA GLY A 332 -10.05 21.97 26.04
C GLY A 332 -10.20 22.95 27.19
N PHE A 333 -11.01 24.00 27.04
CA PHE A 333 -11.37 24.85 28.18
C PHE A 333 -12.26 24.14 29.23
N SER A 334 -12.51 22.83 29.08
CA SER A 334 -13.24 21.96 30.00
C SER A 334 -12.45 20.69 30.36
N SER A 335 -12.95 19.91 31.33
CA SER A 335 -12.44 18.58 31.68
C SER A 335 -13.13 17.44 30.91
N SER A 336 -14.11 17.75 30.07
CA SER A 336 -14.93 16.75 29.38
C SER A 336 -14.13 15.98 28.34
N CYS A 337 -14.30 14.67 28.33
CA CYS A 337 -13.74 13.80 27.29
C CYS A 337 -14.89 13.12 26.53
N THR A 338 -14.80 13.11 25.21
CA THR A 338 -15.78 12.45 24.35
C THR A 338 -15.10 11.53 23.36
N VAL A 339 -15.77 10.44 23.02
CA VAL A 339 -15.33 9.48 22.01
C VAL A 339 -16.29 9.54 20.84
N TYR A 340 -15.72 9.63 19.65
CA TYR A 340 -16.43 9.56 18.38
C TYR A 340 -16.05 8.25 17.68
N GLU A 341 -17.07 7.45 17.37
CA GLU A 341 -16.95 6.20 16.63
C GLU A 341 -17.34 6.45 15.16
N PRO A 342 -16.38 6.52 14.22
CA PRO A 342 -16.68 6.85 12.83
C PRO A 342 -17.48 5.77 12.09
N GLY A 343 -17.49 4.53 12.58
CA GLY A 343 -18.22 3.42 11.98
C GLY A 343 -19.74 3.49 12.19
N THR A 344 -20.17 3.99 13.35
CA THR A 344 -21.59 4.08 13.74
C THR A 344 -22.10 5.53 13.75
N ASN A 345 -21.22 6.51 13.52
CA ASN A 345 -21.45 7.94 13.73
C ASN A 345 -21.98 8.25 15.15
N ASN A 346 -21.60 7.43 16.13
CA ASN A 346 -22.01 7.61 17.51
C ASN A 346 -20.99 8.46 18.28
N ILE A 347 -21.47 9.32 19.17
CA ILE A 347 -20.63 10.14 20.04
C ILE A 347 -21.06 9.87 21.47
N GLN A 348 -20.10 9.52 22.33
CA GLN A 348 -20.35 9.20 23.72
C GLN A 348 -19.41 9.98 24.64
N ARG A 349 -19.87 10.27 25.85
CA ARG A 349 -19.02 10.88 26.88
C ARG A 349 -18.27 9.79 27.63
N VAL A 350 -16.99 10.01 27.86
CA VAL A 350 -16.13 9.11 28.66
C VAL A 350 -15.73 9.81 29.95
N ALA A 351 -14.94 9.14 30.79
CA ALA A 351 -14.47 9.69 32.05
C ALA A 351 -13.79 11.06 31.84
N ASP A 352 -14.20 12.03 32.65
CA ASP A 352 -13.63 13.38 32.60
C ASP A 352 -12.20 13.38 33.15
N MET A 353 -11.39 14.33 32.68
CA MET A 353 -10.07 14.58 33.25
C MET A 353 -10.21 15.10 34.69
N HIS A 354 -9.27 14.71 35.56
CA HIS A 354 -9.18 15.26 36.91
C HIS A 354 -8.97 16.78 36.93
N VAL A 355 -8.27 17.32 35.93
CA VAL A 355 -7.94 18.75 35.83
C VAL A 355 -8.18 19.22 34.39
N PRO A 356 -8.97 20.29 34.17
CA PRO A 356 -9.17 20.88 32.84
C PRO A 356 -7.87 21.50 32.31
N ARG A 357 -7.61 21.35 31.01
CA ARG A 357 -6.39 21.85 30.33
C ARG A 357 -6.72 22.28 28.90
N ALA A 358 -6.26 23.46 28.49
CA ALA A 358 -6.42 23.98 27.12
C ALA A 358 -5.07 24.11 26.40
N LEU A 359 -5.07 24.09 25.05
CA LEU A 359 -3.87 24.23 24.21
C LEU A 359 -2.77 23.19 24.49
N HIS A 360 -3.17 22.00 24.92
CA HIS A 360 -2.27 20.89 25.24
C HIS A 360 -2.22 19.90 24.06
N GLY A 361 -1.19 19.05 24.04
CA GLY A 361 -1.07 17.95 23.08
C GLY A 361 -1.59 16.63 23.66
N SER A 362 -2.11 15.76 22.80
CA SER A 362 -2.42 14.37 23.13
C SER A 362 -1.64 13.42 22.23
N ALA A 363 -1.15 12.32 22.79
CA ALA A 363 -0.50 11.24 22.05
C ALA A 363 -0.99 9.90 22.60
N VAL A 364 -0.94 8.88 21.76
CA VAL A 364 -1.30 7.50 22.13
C VAL A 364 -0.02 6.70 22.28
N GLU A 365 0.18 6.10 23.45
CA GLU A 365 1.26 5.13 23.68
C GLU A 365 0.77 3.74 23.25
N GLY A 366 1.31 3.23 22.15
CA GLY A 366 0.99 1.89 21.66
C GLY A 366 2.01 0.85 22.16
N ASN A 367 1.55 -0.15 22.92
CA ASN A 367 2.31 -1.39 23.09
C ASN A 367 2.29 -2.15 21.76
N LYS A 368 3.47 -2.43 21.18
CA LYS A 368 3.64 -3.09 19.88
C LYS A 368 3.28 -4.59 19.84
N ASP A 369 2.55 -5.13 20.82
CA ASP A 369 2.25 -6.57 20.94
C ASP A 369 0.77 -6.92 20.67
N GLY A 370 0.17 -6.26 19.68
CA GLY A 370 -1.26 -6.41 19.36
C GLY A 370 -1.58 -6.96 17.96
N GLN A 371 -0.62 -7.55 17.23
CA GLN A 371 -0.99 -8.35 16.06
C GLN A 371 -1.48 -9.74 16.52
N SER A 372 -2.69 -10.09 16.06
CA SER A 372 -3.34 -11.41 16.11
C SER A 372 -3.78 -11.94 17.48
N ASN A 373 -5.05 -11.72 17.83
CA ASN A 373 -5.92 -12.75 18.41
C ASN A 373 -7.38 -12.32 18.34
N SER A 374 -7.94 -12.35 17.12
CA SER A 374 -9.39 -12.30 16.90
C SER A 374 -9.77 -13.30 15.82
N GLN A 375 -9.55 -14.58 16.10
CA GLN A 375 -10.27 -15.70 15.47
C GLN A 375 -9.98 -16.98 16.26
N GLN A 376 -10.70 -17.15 17.37
CA GLN A 376 -11.12 -18.43 17.93
C GLN A 376 -12.08 -18.14 19.08
N ASN A 377 -13.38 -18.25 18.81
CA ASN A 377 -14.44 -18.66 19.73
C ASN A 377 -15.79 -18.46 19.04
N THR A 378 -16.25 -19.48 18.31
CA THR A 378 -17.39 -20.35 18.65
C THR A 378 -17.56 -21.37 17.54
#